data_AF-A0A381TVM9-F1
#
_entry.id   AF-A0A381TVM9-F1
#
_cell.length_a   1.000
_cell.length_b   1.000
_cell.length_c   1.000
_cell.angle_alpha   90.00
_cell.angle_beta   90.00
_cell.angle_gamma   90.00
#
_symmetry.space_group_name_H-M   'P 1'
#
loop_
_entity.id
_entity.type
_entity.pdbx_description
1 polymer ?
#
loop_
_entity_poly.entity_id
_entity_poly.type
_entity_poly.pdbx_seq_one_letter_code
_entity_poly.pdbx_strand_id
1 'polypeptide(L)'
;VSKASTKRAPGRPPAGKDGLAVTETYVQTTLRLEPETKVLLDALTRLLGKPQREVTGEALVSYAERLKLSDRELLRGLLTRED
;
A
#
# COMPACT_ATOMS: atom_id res chain seq x y z
N VAL A 1 22.79 -6.89 48.06
CA VAL A 1 23.32 -6.42 46.76
C VAL A 1 22.26 -6.66 45.70
N SER A 2 21.73 -5.58 45.15
CA SER A 2 20.53 -5.51 44.30
C SER A 2 20.80 -6.11 42.91
N LYS A 3 19.94 -7.01 42.43
CA LYS A 3 20.01 -7.59 41.08
C LYS A 3 19.71 -6.52 40.03
N ALA A 4 20.70 -6.16 39.20
CA ALA A 4 20.51 -5.28 38.05
C ALA A 4 19.67 -6.00 36.98
N SER A 5 18.50 -5.45 36.68
CA SER A 5 17.59 -5.92 35.63
C SER A 5 18.15 -5.56 34.25
N THR A 6 18.59 -6.55 33.48
CA THR A 6 18.97 -6.46 32.06
C THR A 6 17.75 -6.35 31.13
N LYS A 7 16.91 -5.33 31.32
CA LYS A 7 15.84 -5.02 30.37
C LYS A 7 16.45 -4.30 29.17
N ARG A 8 16.37 -4.93 27.98
CA ARG A 8 16.73 -4.31 26.70
C ARG A 8 16.02 -2.95 26.58
N ALA A 9 16.74 -1.94 26.09
CA ALA A 9 16.16 -0.64 25.79
C ALA A 9 14.93 -0.83 24.86
N PRO A 10 13.80 -0.14 25.12
CA PRO A 10 12.66 -0.17 24.22
C PRO A 10 13.12 0.20 22.81
N GLY A 11 12.67 -0.55 21.80
CA GLY A 11 12.93 -0.23 20.40
C GLY A 11 12.43 1.17 20.04
N ARG A 12 12.91 1.73 18.93
CA ARG A 12 12.50 3.05 18.45
C ARG A 12 10.96 3.15 18.44
N PRO A 13 10.37 4.22 19.00
CA PRO A 13 8.93 4.43 18.91
C PRO A 13 8.51 4.54 17.43
N PRO A 14 7.26 4.15 17.10
CA PRO A 14 6.77 4.19 15.72
C PRO A 14 6.86 5.60 15.14
N ALA A 15 7.18 5.68 13.85
CA ALA A 15 7.54 6.91 13.15
C ALA A 15 6.34 7.79 12.76
N GLY A 16 5.44 8.09 13.68
CA GLY A 16 4.34 9.03 13.46
C GLY A 16 4.22 10.08 14.57
N LYS A 17 3.38 11.08 14.29
CA LYS A 17 3.11 12.18 15.21
C LYS A 17 2.59 11.61 16.54
N ASP A 18 3.15 12.06 17.66
CA ASP A 18 2.79 11.62 19.01
C ASP A 18 3.01 10.12 19.30
N GLY A 19 3.87 9.44 18.52
CA GLY A 19 4.14 8.01 18.72
C GLY A 19 3.01 7.10 18.22
N LEU A 20 2.13 7.61 17.36
CA LEU A 20 1.12 6.83 16.65
C LEU A 20 1.71 6.26 15.35
N ALA A 21 1.24 5.09 14.93
CA ALA A 21 1.61 4.55 13.63
C ALA A 21 0.90 5.36 12.54
N VAL A 22 1.65 5.85 11.54
CA VAL A 22 1.10 6.58 10.38
C VAL A 22 0.16 5.70 9.52
N THR A 23 0.13 4.38 9.78
CA THR A 23 -0.42 3.35 8.89
C THR A 23 -1.86 2.93 9.19
N GLU A 24 -2.59 3.57 10.09
CA GLU A 24 -3.96 3.13 10.42
C GLU A 24 -4.97 3.31 9.27
N THR A 25 -4.68 4.21 8.32
CA THR A 25 -5.61 4.56 7.23
C THR A 25 -5.42 3.75 5.95
N TYR A 26 -4.37 2.93 5.85
CA TYR A 26 -4.03 2.24 4.62
C TYR A 26 -3.63 0.79 4.88
N VAL A 27 -4.19 -0.13 4.09
CA VAL A 27 -3.77 -1.54 4.11
C VAL A 27 -2.42 -1.63 3.40
N GLN A 28 -1.39 -2.12 4.12
CA GLN A 28 -0.09 -2.39 3.53
C GLN A 28 -0.15 -3.71 2.75
N THR A 29 0.18 -3.65 1.45
CA THR A 29 0.26 -4.83 0.58
C THR A 29 1.65 -4.90 -0.06
N THR A 30 2.24 -6.09 -0.08
CA THR A 30 3.51 -6.35 -0.75
C THR A 30 3.26 -7.10 -2.05
N LEU A 31 3.63 -6.50 -3.19
CA LEU A 31 3.52 -7.11 -4.52
C LEU A 31 4.92 -7.43 -5.07
N ARG A 32 5.07 -8.60 -5.69
CA ARG A 32 6.24 -8.91 -6.51
C ARG A 32 5.95 -8.43 -7.92
N LEU A 33 6.82 -7.60 -8.47
CA LEU A 33 6.68 -7.02 -9.80
C LEU A 33 7.84 -7.49 -10.68
N GLU A 34 7.56 -7.68 -11.97
CA GLU A 34 8.61 -7.83 -12.97
C GLU A 34 9.48 -6.55 -13.02
N PRO A 35 10.79 -6.67 -13.29
CA PRO A 35 11.71 -5.53 -13.30
C PRO A 35 11.23 -4.36 -14.16
N GLU A 36 10.72 -4.64 -15.36
CA GLU A 36 10.25 -3.63 -16.32
C GLU A 36 9.03 -2.88 -15.77
N THR A 37 8.15 -3.58 -15.06
CA THR A 37 6.97 -2.99 -14.44
C THR A 37 7.37 -2.04 -13.30
N LYS A 38 8.39 -2.41 -12.52
CA LYS A 38 8.93 -1.55 -11.47
C LYS A 38 9.57 -0.28 -12.05
N VAL A 39 10.33 -0.40 -13.14
CA VAL A 39 10.94 0.75 -13.83
C VAL A 39 9.87 1.71 -14.34
N LEU A 40 8.79 1.19 -14.95
CA LEU A 40 7.66 2.00 -15.39
C LEU A 40 6.99 2.72 -14.22
N LEU A 41 6.70 2.02 -13.12
CA LEU A 41 6.08 2.62 -11.94
C LEU A 41 6.94 3.76 -11.37
N ASP A 42 8.25 3.58 -11.29
CA ASP A 42 9.17 4.63 -10.82
C ASP A 42 9.18 5.84 -11.75
N ALA A 43 9.18 5.62 -13.07
CA ALA A 43 9.13 6.68 -14.05
C ALA A 43 7.82 7.49 -13.94
N LEU A 44 6.68 6.80 -13.79
CA LEU A 44 5.37 7.44 -13.60
C LEU A 44 5.31 8.24 -12.29
N THR A 45 5.81 7.69 -11.19
CA THR A 45 5.90 8.41 -9.91
C THR A 45 6.72 9.69 -10.03
N ARG A 46 7.87 9.64 -10.73
CA ARG A 46 8.70 10.83 -10.97
C ARG A 46 8.01 11.85 -11.87
N LEU A 47 7.40 11.39 -12.96
CA LEU A 47 6.72 12.25 -13.94
C LEU A 47 5.53 12.99 -13.32
N LEU A 48 4.74 12.29 -12.50
CA LEU A 48 3.50 12.82 -11.92
C LEU A 48 3.71 13.51 -10.57
N GLY A 49 4.88 13.34 -9.94
CA GLY A 49 5.13 13.84 -8.59
C GLY A 49 4.26 13.17 -7.52
N LYS A 50 3.73 11.97 -7.80
CA LYS A 50 2.80 11.24 -6.92
C LYS A 50 3.45 9.99 -6.32
N PRO A 51 3.15 9.65 -5.05
CA PRO A 51 3.64 8.42 -4.45
C PRO A 51 3.13 7.18 -5.21
N GLN A 52 3.91 6.10 -5.21
CA GLN A 52 3.57 4.85 -5.92
C GLN A 52 2.17 4.31 -5.57
N ARG A 53 1.71 4.50 -4.32
CA ARG A 53 0.36 4.14 -3.87
C ARG A 53 -0.72 4.80 -4.71
N GLU A 54 -0.60 6.11 -4.95
CA GLU A 54 -1.58 6.89 -5.71
C GLU A 54 -1.54 6.53 -7.19
N VAL A 55 -0.33 6.43 -7.76
CA VAL A 55 -0.15 6.00 -9.16
C VAL A 55 -0.76 4.62 -9.39
N THR A 56 -0.51 3.67 -8.48
CA THR A 56 -1.05 2.31 -8.56
C THR A 56 -2.58 2.31 -8.40
N GLY A 57 -3.11 3.06 -7.43
CA GLY A 57 -4.56 3.19 -7.23
C GLY A 57 -5.26 3.75 -8.47
N GLU A 58 -4.75 4.84 -9.04
CA GLU A 58 -5.28 5.44 -10.28
C GLU A 58 -5.18 4.50 -11.47
N ALA A 59 -4.08 3.74 -11.58
CA ALA A 59 -3.90 2.74 -12.63
C ALA A 59 -4.93 1.60 -12.53
N LEU A 60 -5.23 1.11 -11.32
CA LEU A 60 -6.23 0.07 -11.10
C LEU A 60 -7.65 0.54 -11.44
N VAL A 61 -8.03 1.76 -11.03
CA VAL A 61 -9.32 2.38 -11.41
C VAL A 61 -9.42 2.50 -12.92
N SER A 62 -8.38 3.07 -13.56
CA SER A 62 -8.35 3.24 -15.02
C SER A 62 -8.40 1.91 -15.76
N TYR A 63 -7.82 0.84 -15.20
CA TYR A 63 -7.90 -0.49 -15.78
C TYR A 63 -9.32 -1.06 -15.66
N ALA A 64 -9.94 -0.96 -14.47
CA ALA A 64 -11.31 -1.41 -14.23
C ALA A 64 -12.33 -0.72 -15.15
N GLU A 65 -12.17 0.59 -15.38
CA GLU A 65 -13.04 1.36 -16.29
C GLU A 65 -12.93 0.92 -17.76
N ARG A 66 -11.77 0.40 -18.17
CA ARG A 66 -11.50 -0.06 -19.54
C ARG A 66 -11.98 -1.48 -19.82
N LEU A 67 -12.39 -2.24 -18.80
CA LEU A 67 -12.92 -3.60 -18.96
C LEU A 67 -14.18 -3.62 -19.84
N LYS A 68 -14.51 -4.79 -20.39
CA LYS A 68 -15.80 -5.00 -21.07
C LYS A 68 -16.94 -4.93 -20.05
N LEU A 69 -18.17 -4.63 -20.50
CA LEU A 69 -19.32 -4.49 -19.62
C LEU A 69 -19.53 -5.73 -18.73
N SER A 70 -19.48 -6.93 -19.31
CA SER A 70 -19.61 -8.20 -18.58
C SER A 70 -18.59 -8.35 -17.45
N ASP A 71 -17.35 -7.94 -17.70
CA ASP A 71 -16.25 -8.07 -16.73
C ASP A 71 -16.38 -7.02 -15.63
N ARG A 72 -16.90 -5.82 -15.94
CA ARG A 72 -17.23 -4.79 -14.93
C ARG A 72 -18.36 -5.24 -14.02
N GLU A 73 -19.39 -5.89 -14.56
CA GLU A 73 -20.50 -6.43 -13.77
C GLU A 73 -20.01 -7.53 -12.82
N LEU A 74 -19.17 -8.44 -13.31
CA LEU A 74 -18.52 -9.46 -12.49
C LEU A 74 -17.65 -8.82 -11.40
N LEU A 75 -16.81 -7.85 -11.77
CA LEU A 75 -15.97 -7.12 -10.81
C LEU A 75 -16.80 -6.44 -9.72
N ARG A 76 -17.92 -5.80 -10.07
CA ARG A 76 -18.83 -5.21 -9.09
C ARG A 76 -19.38 -6.28 -8.14
N GLY A 77 -19.79 -7.43 -8.66
CA GLY A 77 -20.27 -8.54 -7.84
C GLY A 77 -19.21 -9.06 -6.85
N LEU A 78 -17.95 -9.15 -7.28
CA LEU A 78 -16.82 -9.54 -6.42
C LEU A 78 -16.53 -8.51 -5.32
N LEU A 79 -16.64 -7.22 -5.62
CA LEU A 79 -16.39 -6.15 -4.64
C LEU A 79 -17.48 -6.05 -3.57
N THR A 80 -18.71 -6.45 -3.88
CA THR A 80 -19.84 -6.41 -2.93
C THR A 80 -19.99 -7.68 -2.10
N ARG A 81 -19.22 -8.72 -2.43
CA ARG A 81 -19.26 -9.97 -1.70
C ARG A 81 -18.46 -9.79 -0.41
N GLU A 82 -19.16 -9.73 0.71
CA GLU A 82 -18.53 -9.92 2.02
C GLU A 82 -18.19 -11.42 2.12
N ASP A 83 -16.91 -11.73 2.34
CA ASP A 83 -16.43 -13.08 2.65
C ASP A 83 -16.77 -13.46 4.11
#